data_AF-A0ABD7NNY7-F1
#
_entry.id   AF-A0ABD7NNY7-F1
#
_cell.length_a   1.000
_cell.length_b   1.000
_cell.length_c   1.000
_cell.angle_alpha   90.00
_cell.angle_beta   90.00
_cell.angle_gamma   90.00
#
_symmetry.space_group_name_H-M   'P 1'
#
loop_
_entity.id
_entity.type
_entity.pdbx_description
1 polymer ?
#
loop_
_entity_poly.entity_id
_entity_poly.type
_entity_poly.pdbx_seq_one_letter_code
_entity_poly.pdbx_strand_id
1 'polypeptide(L)'
;MTDITELTSVQKNANIHRLSRLIAYAPNDELRQMAVEVEHYTDQLIEALEKAQQRNAELESFRTAYMEWSDKTAWVQTDKRFDVLKPWGKHRADVLKEYIQHLESRTVKLPKPISVLHRREFTGAHCAIYAYPEAEVNAALDDAGIKVEAE
;
A
#
# COMPACT_ATOMS: atom_id res chain seq x y z
N MET A 1 14.57 20.25 15.71
CA MET A 1 14.60 18.93 16.36
C MET A 1 16.07 18.68 16.65
N THR A 2 16.48 18.76 17.92
CA THR A 2 17.88 18.63 18.31
C THR A 2 18.37 17.24 17.92
N ASP A 3 19.48 17.15 17.19
CA ASP A 3 20.03 15.87 16.75
C ASP A 3 20.62 15.15 17.97
N ILE A 4 19.83 14.27 18.59
CA ILE A 4 20.15 13.58 19.86
C ILE A 4 21.47 12.79 19.73
N THR A 5 21.85 12.44 18.52
CA THR A 5 23.11 11.80 18.12
C THR A 5 24.36 12.63 18.47
N GLU A 6 24.25 13.96 18.45
CA GLU A 6 25.34 14.86 18.88
C GLU A 6 25.47 14.90 20.41
N LEU A 7 24.33 14.85 21.12
CA LEU A 7 24.28 14.81 22.58
C LEU A 7 24.80 13.47 23.13
N THR A 8 24.59 12.36 22.42
CA THR A 8 25.06 11.03 22.85
C THR A 8 26.50 10.71 22.46
N SER A 9 27.19 11.50 21.63
CA SER A 9 28.58 11.21 21.26
C SER A 9 29.59 12.07 22.04
N VAL A 10 29.45 13.40 22.02
CA VAL A 10 30.42 14.31 22.66
C VAL A 10 30.28 14.29 24.18
N GLN A 11 29.05 14.41 24.68
CA GLN A 11 28.79 14.41 26.13
C GLN A 11 29.06 13.03 26.75
N LYS A 12 28.82 11.95 26.01
CA LYS A 12 29.13 10.56 26.40
C LYS A 12 30.63 10.37 26.57
N ASN A 13 31.43 10.71 25.56
CA ASN A 13 32.89 10.56 25.64
C ASN A 13 33.47 11.38 26.80
N ALA A 14 32.99 12.61 27.01
CA ALA A 14 33.41 13.45 28.13
C ALA A 14 33.04 12.86 29.50
N ASN A 15 31.84 12.27 29.64
CA ASN A 15 31.39 11.67 30.89
C ASN A 15 32.08 10.32 31.18
N ILE A 16 32.32 9.49 30.16
CA ILE A 16 33.13 8.27 30.27
C ILE A 16 34.52 8.63 30.81
N HIS A 17 35.19 9.62 30.20
CA HIS A 17 36.51 10.05 30.68
C HIS A 17 36.50 10.59 32.13
N ARG A 18 35.42 11.24 32.56
CA ARG A 18 35.25 11.70 33.95
C ARG A 18 35.05 10.55 34.92
N LEU A 19 34.22 9.56 34.55
CA LEU A 19 33.97 8.36 35.35
C LEU A 19 35.22 7.49 35.47
N SER A 20 35.94 7.22 34.36
CA SER A 20 37.19 6.45 34.41
C SER A 20 38.25 7.12 35.31
N ARG A 21 38.29 8.46 35.33
CA ARG A 21 39.18 9.21 36.24
C ARG A 21 38.77 9.06 37.71
N LEU A 22 37.48 9.10 38.01
CA LEU A 22 36.97 8.86 39.36
C LEU A 22 37.27 7.43 39.82
N ILE A 23 37.06 6.43 38.97
CA ILE A 23 37.34 5.02 39.26
C ILE A 23 38.84 4.81 39.56
N ALA A 24 39.73 5.46 38.81
CA ALA A 24 41.18 5.29 38.96
C ALA A 24 41.74 5.98 40.22
N TYR A 25 41.26 7.18 40.54
CA TYR A 25 41.92 8.07 41.52
C TYR A 25 41.09 8.38 42.77
N ALA A 26 39.84 7.91 42.90
CA ALA A 26 39.04 8.18 44.09
C ALA A 26 39.67 7.53 45.35
N PRO A 27 39.85 8.26 46.46
CA PRO A 27 40.41 7.70 47.69
C PRO A 27 39.43 6.84 48.48
N ASN A 28 38.14 6.83 48.11
CA ASN A 28 37.08 6.05 48.76
C ASN A 28 36.62 4.91 47.85
N ASP A 29 36.63 3.68 48.35
CA ASP A 29 36.20 2.48 47.61
C ASP A 29 34.71 2.49 47.29
N GLU A 30 33.86 3.02 48.17
CA GLU A 30 32.41 3.16 47.88
C GLU A 30 32.17 4.10 46.69
N LEU A 31 32.97 5.17 46.56
CA LEU A 31 32.88 6.08 45.42
C LEU A 31 33.39 5.42 44.13
N ARG A 32 34.41 4.55 44.21
CA ARG A 32 34.87 3.78 43.05
C ARG A 32 33.78 2.82 42.58
N GLN A 33 33.17 2.09 43.50
CA GLN A 33 32.13 1.12 43.19
C GLN A 33 30.88 1.80 42.61
N MET A 34 30.44 2.92 43.19
CA MET A 34 29.35 3.73 42.65
C MET A 34 29.65 4.26 41.25
N ALA A 35 30.90 4.69 40.98
CA ALA A 35 31.29 5.16 39.65
C ALA A 35 31.25 4.03 38.60
N VAL A 36 31.65 2.80 38.96
CA VAL A 36 31.55 1.62 38.11
C VAL A 36 30.09 1.26 37.82
N GLU A 37 29.21 1.28 38.83
CA GLU A 37 27.78 1.01 38.65
C GLU A 37 27.10 2.03 37.74
N VAL A 38 27.45 3.32 37.89
CA VAL A 38 26.96 4.39 37.03
C VAL A 38 27.44 4.21 35.59
N GLU A 39 28.69 3.82 35.37
CA GLU A 39 29.23 3.52 34.04
C GLU A 39 28.43 2.38 33.38
N HIS A 40 28.26 1.27 34.10
CA HIS A 40 27.52 0.12 33.59
C HIS A 40 26.04 0.42 33.28
N TYR A 41 25.36 1.13 34.19
CA TYR A 41 23.97 1.53 33.97
C TYR A 41 23.83 2.49 32.78
N THR A 42 24.80 3.39 32.59
CA THR A 42 24.82 4.31 31.45
C THR A 42 24.97 3.55 30.14
N ASP A 43 25.84 2.54 30.08
CA ASP A 43 26.00 1.70 28.88
C ASP A 43 24.71 0.95 28.53
N GLN A 44 24.01 0.39 29.52
CA GLN A 44 22.73 -0.29 29.32
C GLN A 44 21.66 0.66 28.77
N LEU A 45 21.58 1.89 29.30
CA LEU A 45 20.63 2.90 28.81
C LEU A 45 20.94 3.33 27.37
N ILE A 46 22.22 3.45 27.03
CA ILE A 46 22.65 3.79 25.67
C ILE A 46 22.26 2.67 24.70
N GLU A 47 22.55 1.42 25.03
CA GLU A 47 22.19 0.27 24.20
C GLU A 47 20.67 0.20 23.97
N ALA A 48 19.88 0.42 25.02
CA ALA A 48 18.42 0.46 24.92
C ALA A 48 17.93 1.62 24.03
N LEU A 49 18.56 2.79 24.12
CA LEU A 49 18.23 3.95 23.31
C LEU A 49 18.55 3.73 21.83
N GLU A 50 19.73 3.18 21.52
CA GLU A 50 20.14 2.83 20.16
C GLU A 50 19.18 1.81 19.53
N LYS A 51 18.80 0.77 20.28
CA LYS A 51 17.79 -0.21 19.85
C LYS A 51 16.43 0.43 19.60
N ALA A 52 15.99 1.36 20.45
CA ALA A 52 14.74 2.07 20.28
C ALA A 52 14.76 2.99 19.04
N GLN A 53 15.89 3.66 18.78
CA GLN A 53 16.07 4.48 17.58
C GLN A 53 16.02 3.65 16.31
N GLN A 54 16.72 2.52 16.28
CA GLN A 54 16.70 1.58 15.16
C GLN A 54 15.27 1.11 14.86
N ARG A 55 14.52 0.72 15.90
CA ARG A 55 13.12 0.31 15.76
C ARG A 55 12.21 1.45 15.28
N ASN A 56 12.43 2.68 15.73
CA ASN A 56 11.67 3.84 15.26
C ASN A 56 11.95 4.12 13.78
N ALA A 57 13.21 4.03 13.34
CA ALA A 57 13.57 4.20 11.93
C ALA A 57 12.91 3.12 11.04
N GLU A 58 12.92 1.87 11.48
CA GLU A 58 12.23 0.77 10.80
C GLU A 58 10.72 1.03 10.72
N LEU A 59 10.08 1.43 11.81
CA LEU A 59 8.64 1.74 11.85
C LEU A 59 8.27 2.91 10.95
N GLU A 60 9.09 3.96 10.89
CA GLU A 60 8.88 5.08 9.97
C GLU A 60 9.01 4.65 8.50
N SER A 61 9.91 3.71 8.18
CA SER A 61 9.99 3.15 6.82
C SER A 61 8.71 2.38 6.44
N PHE A 62 8.18 1.55 7.34
CA PHE A 62 6.91 0.84 7.13
C PHE A 62 5.72 1.80 7.03
N ARG A 63 5.69 2.83 7.88
CA ARG A 63 4.65 3.87 7.85
C ARG A 63 4.64 4.60 6.51
N THR A 64 5.82 4.98 6.01
CA THR A 64 5.95 5.66 4.71
C THR A 64 5.44 4.76 3.57
N ALA A 65 5.88 3.50 3.52
CA ALA A 65 5.41 2.54 2.53
C ALA A 65 3.88 2.32 2.60
N TYR A 66 3.32 2.23 3.81
CA TYR A 66 1.88 2.09 4.01
C TYR A 66 1.11 3.33 3.55
N MET A 67 1.59 4.53 3.87
CA MET A 67 0.96 5.79 3.43
C MET A 67 0.98 5.92 1.91
N GLU A 68 2.11 5.66 1.26
CA GLU A 68 2.22 5.70 -0.21
C GLU A 68 1.27 4.71 -0.88
N TRP A 69 1.14 3.49 -0.35
CA TRP A 69 0.23 2.48 -0.89
C TRP A 69 -1.23 2.81 -0.61
N SER A 70 -1.53 3.35 0.57
CA SER A 70 -2.86 3.83 0.93
C SER A 70 -3.29 4.98 0.00
N ASP A 71 -2.42 5.95 -0.26
CA ASP A 71 -2.74 7.07 -1.14
C ASP A 71 -3.06 6.61 -2.57
N LYS A 72 -2.31 5.64 -3.10
CA LYS A 72 -2.56 5.04 -4.42
C LYS A 72 -3.92 4.37 -4.56
N THR A 73 -4.54 3.97 -3.44
CA THR A 73 -5.83 3.27 -3.43
C THR A 73 -6.96 4.12 -2.84
N ALA A 74 -6.69 5.36 -2.43
CA ALA A 74 -7.69 6.25 -1.84
C ALA A 74 -8.86 6.54 -2.79
N TRP A 75 -8.58 6.62 -4.10
CA TRP A 75 -9.61 6.85 -5.13
C TRP A 75 -10.72 5.79 -5.14
N VAL A 76 -10.45 4.56 -4.70
CA VAL A 76 -11.44 3.46 -4.64
C VAL A 76 -12.62 3.80 -3.74
N GLN A 77 -12.42 4.63 -2.70
CA GLN A 77 -13.49 5.05 -1.79
C GLN A 77 -14.37 6.16 -2.36
N THR A 78 -13.86 6.97 -3.29
CA THR A 78 -14.56 8.12 -3.87
C THR A 78 -15.16 7.81 -5.24
N ASP A 79 -14.71 6.75 -5.90
CA ASP A 79 -15.12 6.40 -7.26
C ASP A 79 -16.47 5.67 -7.26
N LYS A 80 -17.45 6.25 -7.95
CA LYS A 80 -18.82 5.74 -8.06
C LYS A 80 -18.91 4.36 -8.72
N ARG A 81 -17.87 3.93 -9.47
CA ARG A 81 -17.84 2.59 -10.08
C ARG A 81 -18.00 1.47 -9.05
N PHE A 82 -17.57 1.70 -7.81
CA PHE A 82 -17.64 0.72 -6.72
C PHE A 82 -18.94 0.80 -5.91
N ASP A 83 -19.87 1.71 -6.21
CA ASP A 83 -21.16 1.82 -5.51
C ASP A 83 -21.97 0.50 -5.58
N VAL A 84 -21.77 -0.28 -6.64
CA VAL A 84 -22.34 -1.62 -6.84
C VAL A 84 -21.99 -2.57 -5.69
N LEU A 85 -20.84 -2.40 -5.05
CA LEU A 85 -20.32 -3.29 -4.01
C LEU A 85 -20.59 -2.81 -2.57
N LYS A 86 -21.19 -1.62 -2.37
CA LYS A 86 -21.40 -0.95 -1.07
C LYS A 86 -20.19 -1.12 -0.11
N PRO A 87 -19.07 -0.42 -0.35
CA PRO A 87 -17.75 -0.74 0.21
C PRO A 87 -17.53 -0.43 1.71
N TRP A 88 -18.56 -0.08 2.48
CA TRP A 88 -18.39 0.39 3.86
C TRP A 88 -17.83 -0.71 4.77
N GLY A 89 -16.59 -0.51 5.24
CA GLY A 89 -15.89 -1.41 6.15
C GLY A 89 -15.10 -2.54 5.50
N LYS A 90 -15.10 -2.68 4.17
CA LYS A 90 -14.27 -3.68 3.47
C LYS A 90 -12.86 -3.14 3.21
N HIS A 91 -11.86 -4.04 3.24
CA HIS A 91 -10.51 -3.69 2.86
C HIS A 91 -10.47 -3.37 1.35
N ARG A 92 -9.71 -2.33 0.94
CA ARG A 92 -9.70 -1.86 -0.46
C ARG A 92 -9.30 -2.94 -1.46
N ALA A 93 -8.40 -3.84 -1.07
CA ALA A 93 -8.02 -4.98 -1.90
C ALA A 93 -9.20 -5.95 -2.16
N ASP A 94 -10.07 -6.15 -1.18
CA ASP A 94 -11.24 -7.03 -1.32
C ASP A 94 -12.29 -6.38 -2.23
N VAL A 95 -12.50 -5.06 -2.10
CA VAL A 95 -13.39 -4.30 -3.00
C VAL A 95 -12.93 -4.44 -4.46
N LEU A 96 -11.63 -4.31 -4.73
CA LEU A 96 -11.08 -4.48 -6.07
C LEU A 96 -11.28 -5.91 -6.59
N LYS A 97 -11.04 -6.92 -5.76
CA LYS A 97 -11.21 -8.33 -6.12
C LYS A 97 -12.66 -8.66 -6.46
N GLU A 98 -13.60 -8.22 -5.62
CA GLU A 98 -15.03 -8.39 -5.88
C GLU A 98 -15.47 -7.63 -7.14
N TYR A 99 -14.90 -6.45 -7.40
CA TYR A 99 -15.21 -5.68 -8.61
C TYR A 99 -14.75 -6.40 -9.88
N ILE A 100 -13.55 -7.01 -9.86
CA ILE A 100 -13.07 -7.83 -10.97
C ILE A 100 -14.01 -9.01 -11.22
N GLN A 101 -14.41 -9.73 -10.17
CA GLN A 101 -15.38 -10.83 -10.29
C GLN A 101 -16.73 -10.36 -10.83
N HIS A 102 -17.20 -9.19 -10.40
CA HIS A 102 -18.41 -8.57 -10.95
C HIS A 102 -18.26 -8.26 -12.43
N LEU A 103 -17.11 -7.74 -12.88
CA LEU A 103 -16.85 -7.49 -14.29
C LEU A 103 -16.77 -8.79 -15.10
N GLU A 104 -16.07 -9.82 -14.60
CA GLU A 104 -15.90 -11.12 -15.26
C GLU A 104 -17.20 -11.96 -15.36
N SER A 105 -18.17 -11.65 -14.51
CA SER A 105 -19.49 -12.30 -14.51
C SER A 105 -20.53 -11.57 -15.36
N ARG A 106 -20.23 -10.35 -15.84
CA ARG A 106 -21.14 -9.64 -16.76
C ARG A 106 -21.26 -10.39 -18.07
N THR A 107 -22.44 -10.94 -18.31
CA THR A 107 -22.87 -11.49 -19.59
C THR A 107 -23.82 -10.52 -20.27
N VAL A 108 -23.67 -10.33 -21.57
CA VAL A 108 -24.63 -9.57 -22.38
C VAL A 108 -25.44 -10.55 -23.19
N LYS A 109 -26.76 -10.49 -23.04
CA LYS A 109 -27.71 -11.20 -23.90
C LYS A 109 -27.95 -10.35 -25.13
N LEU A 110 -27.47 -10.82 -26.27
CA LEU A 110 -27.79 -10.18 -27.54
C LEU A 110 -29.15 -10.71 -28.00
N PRO A 111 -30.12 -9.83 -28.32
CA PRO A 111 -31.36 -10.27 -28.94
C PRO A 111 -31.02 -10.98 -30.24
N LYS A 112 -31.80 -12.02 -30.60
CA LYS A 112 -31.69 -12.68 -31.90
C LYS A 112 -31.56 -11.62 -32.98
N PRO A 113 -30.53 -11.67 -33.85
CA PRO A 113 -30.28 -10.64 -34.83
C PRO A 113 -31.59 -10.37 -35.58
N ILE A 114 -32.13 -9.16 -35.40
CA ILE A 114 -33.33 -8.76 -36.12
C ILE A 114 -32.92 -8.80 -37.59
N SER A 115 -33.44 -9.80 -38.28
CA SER A 115 -33.30 -9.99 -39.72
C SER A 115 -34.07 -8.89 -40.46
N VAL A 116 -33.76 -7.62 -40.21
CA VAL A 116 -34.10 -6.54 -41.14
C VAL A 116 -33.30 -6.69 -42.44
N LEU A 117 -32.16 -7.39 -42.39
CA LEU A 117 -31.25 -7.59 -43.52
C LEU A 117 -31.68 -8.70 -44.50
N HIS A 118 -32.51 -9.67 -44.10
CA HIS A 118 -32.99 -10.73 -45.02
C HIS A 118 -34.36 -10.41 -45.63
N ARG A 119 -34.88 -9.18 -45.49
CA ARG A 119 -36.03 -8.77 -46.30
C ARG A 119 -35.54 -8.70 -47.75
N ARG A 120 -36.15 -9.50 -48.63
CA ARG A 120 -35.78 -9.77 -50.04
C ARG A 120 -35.50 -8.53 -50.93
N GLU A 121 -35.76 -7.33 -50.42
CA GLU A 121 -35.67 -6.03 -51.12
C GLU A 121 -34.57 -5.10 -50.57
N PHE A 122 -33.87 -5.45 -49.49
CA PHE A 122 -32.78 -4.63 -48.97
C PHE A 122 -31.53 -4.80 -49.85
N THR A 123 -31.16 -3.76 -50.61
CA THR A 123 -29.94 -3.76 -51.42
C THR A 123 -28.70 -3.79 -50.52
N GLY A 124 -27.64 -4.48 -50.96
CA GLY A 124 -26.42 -4.69 -50.16
C GLY A 124 -25.76 -3.42 -49.60
N ALA A 125 -26.00 -2.26 -50.22
CA ALA A 125 -25.57 -0.96 -49.73
C ALA A 125 -26.25 -0.54 -48.41
N HIS A 126 -27.53 -0.87 -48.20
CA HIS A 126 -28.24 -0.54 -46.97
C HIS A 126 -27.87 -1.45 -45.80
N CYS A 127 -27.47 -2.70 -46.07
CA CYS A 127 -26.95 -3.59 -45.04
C CYS A 127 -25.66 -3.03 -44.42
N ALA A 128 -24.76 -2.47 -45.22
CA ALA A 128 -23.52 -1.86 -44.75
C ALA A 128 -23.71 -0.53 -43.99
N ILE A 129 -24.85 0.16 -44.17
CA ILE A 129 -25.14 1.46 -43.54
C ILE A 129 -25.78 1.29 -42.16
N TYR A 130 -26.63 0.27 -41.97
CA TYR A 130 -27.46 0.12 -40.77
C TYR A 130 -27.14 -1.11 -39.91
N ALA A 131 -26.30 -2.03 -40.39
CA ALA A 131 -25.85 -3.17 -39.62
C ALA A 131 -24.33 -3.23 -39.56
N TYR A 132 -23.80 -3.23 -38.35
CA TYR A 132 -22.41 -3.60 -38.12
C TYR A 132 -22.24 -5.08 -38.44
N PRO A 133 -21.17 -5.49 -39.14
CA PRO A 133 -20.88 -6.89 -39.40
C PRO A 133 -20.83 -7.66 -38.09
N GLU A 134 -21.53 -8.79 -38.03
CA GLU A 134 -21.57 -9.64 -36.82
C GLU A 134 -20.16 -10.00 -36.34
N ALA A 135 -19.24 -10.26 -37.27
CA ALA A 135 -17.83 -10.51 -36.95
C ALA A 135 -17.13 -9.32 -36.28
N GLU A 136 -17.43 -8.07 -36.67
CA GLU A 136 -16.85 -6.88 -36.06
C GLU A 136 -17.43 -6.60 -34.67
N VAL A 137 -18.75 -6.83 -34.50
CA VAL A 137 -19.42 -6.70 -33.20
C VAL A 137 -18.91 -7.76 -32.24
N ASN A 138 -18.85 -9.03 -32.68
CA ASN A 138 -18.34 -10.13 -31.85
C ASN A 138 -16.86 -9.94 -31.52
N ALA A 139 -16.04 -9.49 -32.48
CA ALA A 139 -14.64 -9.16 -32.20
C ALA A 139 -14.48 -8.01 -31.21
N ALA A 140 -15.32 -6.97 -31.28
CA ALA A 140 -15.29 -5.87 -30.32
C ALA A 140 -15.78 -6.30 -28.92
N LEU A 141 -16.75 -7.21 -28.84
CA LEU A 141 -17.22 -7.79 -27.58
C LEU A 141 -16.15 -8.71 -26.95
N ASP A 142 -15.46 -9.51 -27.78
CA ASP A 142 -14.35 -10.36 -27.36
C ASP A 142 -13.14 -9.54 -26.91
N ASP A 143 -12.76 -8.47 -27.65
CA ASP A 143 -11.69 -7.53 -27.28
C ASP A 143 -12.01 -6.81 -25.95
N ALA A 144 -13.29 -6.53 -25.71
CA ALA A 144 -13.77 -5.99 -24.44
C ALA A 144 -13.92 -7.05 -23.32
N GLY A 145 -13.67 -8.34 -23.60
CA GLY A 145 -13.79 -9.45 -22.65
C GLY A 145 -15.22 -9.75 -22.19
N ILE A 146 -16.22 -9.35 -22.98
CA ILE A 146 -17.64 -9.51 -22.63
C ILE A 146 -18.12 -10.88 -23.10
N LYS A 147 -18.64 -11.67 -22.16
CA LYS A 147 -19.24 -12.97 -22.48
C LYS A 147 -20.61 -12.78 -23.12
N VAL A 148 -20.79 -13.32 -24.32
CA VAL A 148 -22.06 -13.29 -25.05
C VAL A 148 -22.80 -14.61 -24.83
N GLU A 149 -24.04 -14.53 -24.34
CA GLU A 149 -24.95 -15.67 -24.32
C GLU A 149 -25.91 -15.55 -25.51
N ALA A 150 -26.02 -16.61 -26.32
CA ALA A 150 -27.02 -16.68 -27.38
C ALA A 150 -28.42 -16.95 -26.78
N GLU A 151 -29.44 -16.24 -27.30
CA GLU A 151 -30.85 -16.38 -26.93
C GLU A 151 -31.58 -17.51 -27.68
#